data_AF-A0A3B9ML32-F1
#
_entry.id   AF-A0A3B9ML32-F1
#
_cell.length_a   1.000
_cell.length_b   1.000
_cell.length_c   1.000
_cell.angle_alpha   90.00
_cell.angle_beta   90.00
_cell.angle_gamma   90.00
#
_symmetry.space_group_name_H-M   'P 1'
#
loop_
_entity.id
_entity.type
_entity.pdbx_description
1 polymer ?
#
loop_
_entity_poly.entity_id
_entity_poly.type
_entity_poly.pdbx_seq_one_letter_code
_entity_poly.pdbx_strand_id
1 'polypeptide(L)' 'MRDPFLAGVLSLIIPGVGQLYNGRILAGILWLIITPGFWIGTGGTLGWVCHVIAAYTAYSYAKDHPVRV' A
#
# COMPACT_ATOMS: atom_id res chain seq x y z
N MET A 1 -15.73 10.17 -1.83
CA MET A 1 -14.40 10.06 -2.47
C MET A 1 -13.46 9.39 -1.49
N ARG A 2 -12.68 8.40 -1.93
CA ARG A 2 -11.63 7.81 -1.08
C ARG A 2 -10.54 8.85 -0.86
N ASP A 3 -10.15 9.06 0.38
CA ASP A 3 -9.14 10.07 0.72
C ASP A 3 -7.74 9.55 0.34
N PRO A 4 -7.00 10.23 -0.55
CA PRO A 4 -5.69 9.75 -1.00
C PRO A 4 -4.68 9.68 0.14
N PHE A 5 -4.74 10.62 1.08
CA PHE A 5 -3.82 10.66 2.21
C PHE A 5 -4.08 9.47 3.15
N LEU A 6 -5.35 9.17 3.45
CA LEU A 6 -5.75 8.00 4.22
C LEU A 6 -5.32 6.70 3.52
N ALA A 7 -5.50 6.59 2.20
CA ALA A 7 -5.02 5.43 1.44
C ALA A 7 -3.50 5.23 1.58
N GLY A 8 -2.73 6.33 1.48
CA GLY A 8 -1.28 6.29 1.69
C GLY A 8 -0.88 5.87 3.11
N VAL A 9 -1.47 6.49 4.14
CA VAL A 9 -1.19 6.18 5.55
C VAL A 9 -1.52 4.72 5.88
N LEU A 10 -2.67 4.23 5.44
CA LEU A 10 -3.06 2.83 5.63
C LEU A 10 -2.02 1.87 5.05
N SER A 11 -1.50 2.16 3.86
CA SER A 11 -0.48 1.32 3.23
C SER A 11 0.94 1.54 3.77
N LEU A 12 1.20 2.66 4.46
CA LEU A 12 2.46 2.91 5.16
C LEU A 12 2.56 2.09 6.45
N ILE A 13 1.43 1.94 7.17
CA ILE A 13 1.38 1.14 8.40
C ILE A 13 1.39 -0.35 8.02
N ILE A 14 0.52 -0.76 7.10
CA ILE A 14 0.43 -2.13 6.62
C ILE A 14 0.44 -2.12 5.08
N PRO A 15 1.55 -2.53 4.46
CA PRO A 15 1.69 -2.60 3.01
C PRO A 15 0.55 -3.41 2.39
N GLY A 16 -0.23 -2.78 1.53
CA GLY A 16 -1.37 -3.40 0.86
C GLY A 16 -2.73 -2.94 1.37
N VAL A 17 -2.86 -2.46 2.60
CA VAL A 17 -4.16 -2.04 3.15
C VAL A 17 -4.71 -0.80 2.44
N GLY A 18 -3.86 0.15 2.05
CA GLY A 18 -4.30 1.28 1.20
C GLY A 18 -4.78 0.85 -0.18
N GLN A 19 -4.24 -0.25 -0.72
CA GLN A 19 -4.73 -0.81 -1.98
C GLN A 19 -6.08 -1.50 -1.80
N LEU A 20 -6.29 -2.22 -0.69
CA LEU A 20 -7.59 -2.77 -0.33
C LEU A 20 -8.62 -1.65 -0.13
N TYR A 21 -8.23 -0.57 0.55
CA TYR A 21 -9.07 0.61 0.72
C TYR A 21 -9.51 1.18 -0.64
N ASN A 22 -8.61 1.22 -1.62
CA ASN A 22 -8.87 1.64 -3.00
C ASN A 22 -9.67 0.65 -3.85
N GLY A 23 -10.02 -0.53 -3.32
CA GLY A 23 -10.69 -1.59 -4.07
C GLY A 23 -9.76 -2.45 -4.93
N ARG A 24 -8.43 -2.25 -4.83
CA ARG A 24 -7.42 -3.04 -5.54
C ARG A 24 -7.05 -4.29 -4.73
N ILE A 25 -7.98 -5.24 -4.66
CA ILE A 25 -7.86 -6.44 -3.81
C ILE A 25 -6.60 -7.25 -4.14
N LEU A 26 -6.36 -7.54 -5.42
CA LEU A 26 -5.19 -8.31 -5.84
C LEU A 26 -3.88 -7.61 -5.49
N ALA A 27 -3.78 -6.30 -5.73
CA ALA A 27 -2.58 -5.53 -5.39
C ALA A 27 -2.34 -5.50 -3.88
N GLY A 28 -3.41 -5.37 -3.07
CA GLY A 28 -3.32 -5.43 -1.62
C GLY A 28 -2.78 -6.77 -1.12
N ILE A 29 -3.29 -7.88 -1.64
CA ILE A 29 -2.82 -9.24 -1.28
C ILE A 29 -1.36 -9.43 -1.68
N LEU A 30 -0.94 -8.99 -2.88
CA LEU A 30 0.45 -9.09 -3.31
C LEU A 30 1.39 -8.33 -2.37
N TRP A 31 1.04 -7.11 -1.96
CA TRP A 31 1.84 -6.33 -1.01
C TRP A 31 1.95 -7.01 0.37
N LEU A 32 0.88 -7.66 0.83
CA LEU A 32 0.85 -8.38 2.11
C LEU A 32 1.74 -9.64 2.11
N ILE A 33 2.00 -10.26 0.95
CA ILE A 33 2.87 -11.44 0.83
C ILE A 33 4.33 -11.02 0.59
N ILE A 34 4.54 -10.05 -0.29
CA ILE A 34 5.88 -9.62 -0.71
C ILE A 34 6.61 -8.94 0.44
N THR A 35 5.94 -8.07 1.20
CA THR A 35 6.62 -7.27 2.23
C THR A 35 7.19 -8.10 3.37
N PRO A 36 6.48 -9.09 3.96
CA PRO A 36 7.09 -10.02 4.92
C PRO A 36 8.29 -10.77 4.35
N GLY A 37 8.24 -11.14 3.07
CA GLY A 37 9.38 -11.76 2.38
C GLY A 37 10.62 -10.86 2.35
N PHE A 38 10.45 -9.56 2.08
CA PHE A 38 11.54 -8.58 2.13
C PHE A 38 12.02 -8.29 3.55
N TRP A 39 11.12 -8.28 4.54
CA TRP A 39 11.49 -8.15 5.94
C TRP A 39 12.40 -9.30 6.39
N ILE A 40 12.04 -10.54 6.09
CA ILE A 40 12.81 -11.73 6.47
C ILE A 40 14.10 -11.84 5.65
N GLY A 41 14.01 -11.64 4.34
CA GLY A 41 15.15 -11.84 3.42
C GLY A 41 16.26 -10.80 3.54
N THR A 42 15.98 -9.61 4.10
CA THR A 42 16.95 -8.50 4.18
C THR A 42 17.25 -8.02 5.60
N GLY A 43 16.83 -8.78 6.61
CA GLY A 43 16.96 -8.36 8.01
C GLY A 43 16.19 -7.07 8.34
N GLY A 44 15.10 -6.81 7.62
CA GLY A 44 14.18 -5.69 7.87
C GLY A 44 14.48 -4.37 7.18
N THR A 45 15.62 -4.24 6.50
CA THR A 45 16.00 -2.97 5.83
C THR A 45 15.17 -2.67 4.59
N LEU A 46 14.96 -3.64 3.69
CA LEU A 46 14.12 -3.47 2.51
C LEU A 46 12.62 -3.49 2.83
N GLY A 47 12.24 -4.01 4.00
CA GLY A 47 10.87 -3.95 4.49
C GLY A 47 10.34 -2.52 4.53
N TRP A 48 11.09 -1.58 5.11
CA TRP A 48 10.72 -0.17 5.14
C TRP A 48 10.56 0.46 3.75
N VAL A 49 11.40 0.07 2.80
CA VAL A 49 11.29 0.54 1.41
C VAL A 49 9.95 0.08 0.80
N CYS A 50 9.55 -1.17 1.05
CA CYS A 50 8.24 -1.67 0.64
C CYS A 50 7.08 -0.86 1.24
N HIS A 51 7.17 -0.43 2.51
CA HIS A 51 6.13 0.40 3.13
C HIS A 51 5.99 1.76 2.44
N VAL A 52 7.10 2.42 2.11
CA VAL A 52 7.09 3.71 1.41
C VAL A 52 6.53 3.57 -0.01
N ILE A 53 6.94 2.54 -0.75
CA ILE A 53 6.43 2.29 -2.12
C ILE A 53 4.94 1.94 -2.07
N ALA A 54 4.50 1.11 -1.11
CA ALA A 54 3.11 0.74 -0.95
C ALA A 54 2.24 1.97 -0.60
N ALA A 55 2.73 2.85 0.28
CA ALA A 55 2.10 4.13 0.61
C ALA A 55 1.96 5.04 -0.62
N TYR A 56 3.05 5.26 -1.36
CA TYR A 56 3.03 6.09 -2.56
C TYR A 56 2.07 5.54 -3.63
N THR A 57 2.12 4.23 -3.88
CA THR A 57 1.24 3.61 -4.88
C THR A 57 -0.23 3.67 -4.46
N ALA A 58 -0.56 3.63 -3.16
CA ALA A 58 -1.93 3.73 -2.67
C ALA A 58 -2.44 5.18 -2.77
N TYR A 59 -1.60 6.14 -2.39
CA TYR A 59 -1.88 7.56 -2.51
C TYR A 59 -2.12 7.96 -3.96
N SER A 60 -1.18 7.66 -4.85
CA SER A 60 -1.25 8.07 -6.26
C SER A 60 -2.46 7.45 -6.96
N TYR A 61 -2.77 6.17 -6.67
CA TYR A 61 -3.95 5.54 -7.24
C TYR A 61 -5.25 6.22 -6.79
N ALA A 62 -5.39 6.51 -5.49
CA ALA A 62 -6.57 7.19 -4.96
C ALA A 62 -6.72 8.62 -5.52
N LYS A 63 -5.60 9.31 -5.74
CA LYS A 63 -5.56 10.64 -6.35
C LYS A 63 -5.98 10.60 -7.83
N ASP A 64 -5.51 9.62 -8.58
CA ASP A 64 -5.76 9.51 -10.02
C ASP A 64 -7.14 8.90 -10.32
N HIS A 65 -7.70 8.12 -9.39
CA HIS A 65 -9.01 7.47 -9.51
C HIS A 65 -9.95 7.91 -8.38
N PRO A 66 -10.33 9.20 -8.33
CA PRO A 66 -11.29 9.67 -7.33
C PRO A 66 -12.64 9.00 -7.61
N VAL A 67 -13.03 8.06 -6.76
CA VAL A 67 -14.38 7.47 -6.82
C VAL A 67 -15.39 8.56 -6.49
N ARG A 68 -16.06 9.07 -7.53
CA ARG A 68 -17.31 9.82 -7.42
C ARG A 68 -18.40 8.80 -7.11
N VAL A 69 -18.79 8.74 -5.83
CA VAL A 69 -20.06 8.14 -5.42
C VAL A 69 -21.06 9.28 -5.37
#